data_AF-J5GJ19-F1
#
_entry.id   AF-J5GJ19-F1
#
_cell.length_a   1.000
_cell.length_b   1.000
_cell.length_c   1.000
_cell.angle_alpha   90.00
_cell.angle_beta   90.00
_cell.angle_gamma   90.00
#
_symmetry.space_group_name_H-M   'P 1'
#
loop_
_entity.id
_entity.type
_entity.pdbx_description
1 polymer ?
#
loop_
_entity_poly.entity_id
_entity_poly.type
_entity_poly.pdbx_seq_one_letter_code
_entity_poly.pdbx_strand_id
1 'polypeptide(L)'
;MQLNAEDGGNRKFIMVQLQEQTDEKSEAYKAGYANICEIGKERIRRAGKKIMEENKDKEGIEKLDIGFRVLKVDDSNMNEVYYSPEKYTQSLLSTMESNIKSDRNDLDLLFACLIEMGYSLSLPYSSEQIETCTVYYYNDRGIIACFDKDIPDTVIKTIAKKEPAIAVFRDSSFADSPSKINVGEIFKLLSPYTTIKVI
;
A
#
# COMPACT_ATOMS: atom_id res chain seq x y z
N MET A 1 -22.49 -8.73 1.80
CA MET A 1 -22.42 -9.79 0.77
C MET A 1 -23.79 -10.37 0.47
N GLN A 2 -24.49 -10.99 1.43
CA GLN A 2 -25.81 -11.60 1.20
C GLN A 2 -26.80 -10.66 0.49
N LEU A 3 -26.97 -9.43 1.01
CA LEU A 3 -27.90 -8.46 0.42
C LEU A 3 -27.55 -8.11 -1.04
N ASN A 4 -26.25 -8.00 -1.38
CA ASN A 4 -25.82 -7.77 -2.77
C ASN A 4 -26.15 -8.96 -3.68
N ALA A 5 -26.16 -10.19 -3.15
CA ALA A 5 -26.56 -11.38 -3.91
C ALA A 5 -28.08 -11.51 -4.06
N GLU A 6 -28.86 -10.83 -3.22
CA GLU A 6 -30.32 -10.81 -3.27
C GLU A 6 -30.85 -9.76 -4.24
N ASP A 7 -30.27 -8.56 -4.22
CA ASP A 7 -30.77 -7.41 -4.99
C ASP A 7 -29.85 -6.96 -6.15
N GLY A 8 -28.75 -7.66 -6.39
CA GLY A 8 -27.77 -7.32 -7.41
C GLY A 8 -26.99 -6.02 -7.11
N GLY A 9 -27.03 -5.53 -5.87
CA GLY A 9 -26.35 -4.31 -5.45
C GLY A 9 -24.82 -4.45 -5.36
N ASN A 10 -24.14 -3.31 -5.18
CA ASN A 10 -22.68 -3.21 -5.14
C ASN A 10 -22.16 -2.59 -3.82
N ARG A 11 -22.82 -2.89 -2.70
CA ARG A 11 -22.47 -2.33 -1.38
C ARG A 11 -21.06 -2.76 -0.99
N LYS A 12 -20.22 -1.78 -0.62
CA LYS A 12 -18.89 -1.98 -0.04
C LYS A 12 -18.97 -1.93 1.48
N PHE A 13 -18.02 -2.57 2.17
CA PHE A 13 -17.91 -2.52 3.62
C PHE A 13 -16.49 -2.21 4.07
N ILE A 14 -16.36 -1.60 5.24
CA ILE A 14 -15.12 -1.45 5.99
C ILE A 14 -15.39 -2.03 7.37
N MET A 15 -14.53 -2.93 7.83
CA MET A 15 -14.65 -3.56 9.14
C MET A 15 -13.33 -3.36 9.89
N VAL A 16 -13.44 -2.93 11.14
CA VAL A 16 -12.30 -2.76 12.03
C VAL A 16 -12.45 -3.74 13.18
N GLN A 17 -11.40 -4.50 13.44
CA GLN A 17 -11.34 -5.48 14.53
C GLN A 17 -10.00 -5.32 15.24
N LEU A 18 -10.05 -5.27 16.58
CA LEU A 18 -8.85 -5.29 17.40
C LEU A 18 -8.20 -6.68 17.33
N GLN A 19 -6.86 -6.72 17.23
CA GLN A 19 -6.05 -7.95 17.26
C GLN A 19 -5.91 -8.50 18.68
N GLU A 20 -7.05 -8.70 19.35
CA GLU A 20 -7.11 -9.32 20.67
C GLU A 20 -6.72 -10.80 20.56
N GLN A 21 -5.74 -11.22 21.37
CA GLN A 21 -5.27 -12.60 21.39
C GLN A 21 -6.38 -13.52 21.90
N THR A 22 -6.49 -14.71 21.30
CA THR A 22 -7.40 -15.74 21.79
C THR A 22 -6.79 -16.43 23.01
N ASP A 23 -7.63 -16.89 23.93
CA ASP A 23 -7.18 -17.70 25.07
C ASP A 23 -6.56 -19.01 24.52
N GLU A 24 -5.34 -19.34 24.96
CA GLU A 24 -4.62 -20.55 24.55
C GLU A 24 -5.41 -21.85 24.77
N LYS A 25 -6.34 -21.86 25.74
CA LYS A 25 -7.20 -23.00 26.04
C LYS A 25 -8.45 -23.06 25.16
N SER A 26 -8.76 -21.99 24.43
CA SER A 26 -9.94 -21.90 23.58
C SER A 26 -9.85 -22.83 22.37
N GLU A 27 -11.00 -23.27 21.87
CA GLU A 27 -11.07 -24.04 20.63
C GLU A 27 -10.57 -23.23 19.42
N ALA A 28 -10.73 -21.91 19.45
CA ALA A 28 -10.22 -21.03 18.40
C ALA A 28 -8.69 -21.06 18.32
N TYR A 29 -8.00 -20.96 19.46
CA TYR A 29 -6.55 -21.04 19.52
C TYR A 29 -6.04 -22.42 19.09
N LYS A 30 -6.68 -23.50 19.57
CA LYS A 30 -6.37 -24.88 19.15
C LYS A 30 -6.57 -25.10 17.65
N ALA A 31 -7.51 -24.40 17.03
CA ALA A 31 -7.75 -24.42 15.58
C ALA A 31 -6.77 -23.53 14.78
N GLY A 32 -5.78 -22.91 15.43
CA GLY A 32 -4.75 -22.09 14.78
C GLY A 32 -5.10 -20.60 14.65
N TYR A 33 -6.20 -20.13 15.25
CA TYR A 33 -6.57 -18.72 15.23
C TYR A 33 -5.98 -17.99 16.44
N ALA A 34 -4.80 -17.39 16.25
CA ALA A 34 -4.08 -16.69 17.32
C ALA A 34 -4.80 -15.44 17.87
N ASN A 35 -5.64 -14.78 17.06
CA ASN A 35 -6.37 -13.58 17.47
C ASN A 35 -7.76 -13.50 16.83
N ILE A 36 -8.61 -12.62 17.36
CA ILE A 36 -9.99 -12.44 16.89
C ILE A 36 -10.05 -12.01 15.42
N CYS A 37 -9.07 -11.24 14.93
CA CYS A 37 -9.01 -10.85 13.51
C CYS A 37 -8.85 -12.06 12.58
N GLU A 38 -8.08 -13.08 12.95
CA GLU A 38 -7.96 -14.31 12.14
C GLU A 38 -9.30 -15.02 11.97
N ILE A 39 -10.08 -15.11 13.06
CA ILE A 39 -11.44 -15.67 13.05
C ILE A 39 -12.35 -14.83 12.13
N GLY A 40 -12.29 -13.50 12.26
CA GLY A 40 -13.07 -12.57 11.45
C GLY A 40 -12.78 -12.70 9.95
N LYS A 41 -11.49 -12.73 9.57
CA LYS A 41 -11.06 -12.94 8.18
C LYS A 41 -11.60 -14.25 7.62
N GLU A 42 -11.48 -15.34 8.38
CA GLU A 42 -11.94 -16.64 7.92
C GLU A 42 -13.46 -16.72 7.82
N ARG A 43 -14.18 -16.11 8.77
CA ARG A 43 -15.64 -15.99 8.71
C ARG A 43 -16.09 -15.28 7.43
N ILE A 44 -15.43 -14.18 7.06
CA ILE A 44 -15.76 -13.43 5.83
C ILE A 44 -15.48 -14.29 4.58
N ARG A 45 -14.33 -14.97 4.52
CA ARG A 45 -14.01 -15.88 3.39
C ARG A 45 -15.05 -16.98 3.22
N ARG A 46 -15.41 -17.65 4.32
CA ARG A 46 -16.40 -18.74 4.30
C ARG A 46 -17.79 -18.24 3.94
N ALA A 47 -18.20 -17.08 4.47
CA ALA A 47 -19.47 -16.46 4.12
C ALA A 47 -19.54 -16.12 2.63
N GLY A 48 -18.49 -15.51 2.06
CA GLY A 48 -18.43 -15.21 0.62
C GLY A 48 -18.56 -16.47 -0.24
N LYS A 49 -17.78 -17.52 0.06
CA LYS A 49 -17.85 -18.81 -0.66
C LYS A 49 -19.23 -19.45 -0.55
N LYS A 50 -19.81 -19.50 0.65
CA LYS A 50 -21.13 -20.08 0.89
C LYS A 50 -22.22 -19.34 0.09
N ILE A 51 -22.18 -18.00 0.09
CA ILE A 51 -23.15 -17.18 -0.67
C ILE A 51 -23.03 -17.45 -2.17
N MET A 52 -21.81 -17.54 -2.70
CA MET A 52 -21.59 -17.93 -4.09
C MET A 52 -22.15 -19.31 -4.39
N GLU A 53 -21.95 -20.29 -3.50
CA GLU A 53 -22.41 -21.66 -3.67
C GLU A 53 -23.94 -21.82 -3.62
N GLU A 54 -24.60 -21.13 -2.70
CA GLU A 54 -26.07 -21.16 -2.54
C GLU A 54 -26.81 -20.41 -3.65
N ASN A 55 -26.12 -19.57 -4.42
CA ASN A 55 -26.70 -18.74 -5.48
C ASN A 55 -26.12 -19.04 -6.87
N LYS A 56 -25.49 -20.22 -7.07
CA LYS A 56 -24.85 -20.59 -8.36
C LYS A 56 -25.77 -20.48 -9.57
N ASP A 57 -27.06 -20.74 -9.39
CA ASP A 57 -28.05 -20.71 -10.47
C ASP A 57 -28.61 -19.30 -10.76
N LYS A 58 -28.20 -18.28 -9.98
CA LYS A 58 -28.64 -16.90 -10.21
C LYS A 58 -27.77 -16.22 -11.26
N GLU A 59 -28.44 -15.59 -12.23
CA GLU A 59 -27.76 -14.76 -13.23
C GLU A 59 -27.00 -13.60 -12.56
N GLY A 60 -25.75 -13.38 -12.96
CA GLY A 60 -24.91 -12.31 -12.43
C GLY A 60 -24.18 -12.61 -11.12
N ILE A 61 -24.38 -13.79 -10.50
CA ILE A 61 -23.69 -14.16 -9.27
C ILE A 61 -22.16 -14.18 -9.42
N GLU A 62 -21.66 -14.50 -10.62
CA GLU A 62 -20.22 -14.48 -10.94
C GLU A 62 -19.57 -13.10 -10.79
N LYS A 63 -20.38 -12.03 -10.81
CA LYS A 63 -19.93 -10.65 -10.64
C LYS A 63 -19.98 -10.19 -9.17
N LEU A 64 -20.44 -11.03 -8.24
CA LEU A 64 -20.50 -10.70 -6.83
C LEU A 64 -19.08 -10.53 -6.26
N ASP A 65 -18.77 -9.34 -5.76
CA ASP A 65 -17.51 -9.09 -5.07
C ASP A 65 -17.53 -9.75 -3.68
N ILE A 66 -16.80 -10.86 -3.56
CA ILE A 66 -16.52 -11.55 -2.30
C ILE A 66 -15.09 -11.26 -1.79
N GLY A 67 -14.35 -10.44 -2.52
CA GLY A 67 -12.99 -10.05 -2.18
C GLY A 67 -12.98 -9.07 -1.01
N PHE A 68 -11.85 -9.05 -0.29
CA PHE A 68 -11.58 -8.01 0.68
C PHE A 68 -10.07 -7.87 0.86
N ARG A 69 -9.64 -6.64 1.18
CA ARG A 69 -8.25 -6.34 1.54
C ARG A 69 -8.14 -6.31 3.07
N VAL A 70 -7.04 -6.83 3.58
CA VAL A 70 -6.70 -6.77 5.01
C VAL A 70 -5.56 -5.79 5.17
N LEU A 71 -5.73 -4.82 6.07
CA LEU A 71 -4.71 -3.86 6.45
C LEU A 71 -4.52 -3.93 7.97
N LYS A 72 -3.31 -3.64 8.42
CA LYS A 72 -2.94 -3.59 9.83
C LYS A 72 -2.49 -2.17 10.16
N VAL A 73 -2.89 -1.69 11.33
CA VAL A 73 -2.32 -0.47 11.91
C VAL A 73 -0.99 -0.84 12.53
N ASP A 74 0.03 -0.06 12.21
CA ASP A 74 1.36 -0.15 12.77
C ASP A 74 1.86 1.25 13.13
N ASP A 75 3.06 1.35 13.69
CA ASP A 75 3.73 2.62 13.92
C ASP A 75 4.21 3.28 12.61
N SER A 76 4.77 4.49 12.72
CA SER A 76 5.22 5.27 11.56
C SER A 76 6.28 4.51 10.74
N ASN A 77 6.23 4.65 9.41
CA ASN A 77 7.28 4.17 8.52
C ASN A 77 8.60 4.93 8.68
N MET A 78 8.56 6.12 9.29
CA MET A 78 9.71 7.02 9.38
C MET A 78 10.50 6.76 10.67
N ASN A 79 11.82 6.91 10.58
CA ASN A 79 12.71 6.92 11.74
C ASN A 79 12.43 8.16 12.60
N GLU A 80 12.56 8.01 13.91
CA GLU A 80 12.49 9.15 14.83
C GLU A 80 13.78 9.97 14.68
N VAL A 81 13.64 11.21 14.21
CA VAL A 81 14.79 12.12 13.96
C VAL A 81 14.81 13.33 14.91
N TYR A 82 13.86 13.41 15.83
CA TYR A 82 13.75 14.52 16.78
C TYR A 82 14.56 14.25 18.04
N TYR A 83 15.81 14.74 18.06
CA TYR A 83 16.70 14.66 19.21
C TYR A 83 17.07 16.06 19.70
N SER A 84 17.20 16.23 21.02
CA SER A 84 17.83 17.43 21.56
C SER A 84 19.33 17.42 21.21
N PRO A 85 19.98 18.59 21.01
CA PRO A 85 21.40 18.67 20.67
C PRO A 85 22.32 17.80 21.55
N GLU A 86 22.01 17.72 22.84
CA GLU A 86 22.74 16.94 23.85
C GLU A 86 22.65 15.41 23.68
N LYS A 87 21.66 14.91 22.91
CA LYS A 87 21.43 13.48 22.67
C LYS A 87 22.11 12.97 21.41
N TYR A 88 22.66 13.85 20.57
CA TYR A 88 23.39 13.44 19.38
C TYR A 88 24.73 12.82 19.78
N THR A 89 25.01 11.64 19.22
CA THR A 89 26.32 11.00 19.31
C THR A 89 26.80 10.64 17.91
N GLN A 90 28.10 10.44 17.74
CA GLN A 90 28.67 10.05 16.44
C GLN A 90 28.03 8.76 15.89
N SER A 91 27.61 7.83 16.76
CA SER A 91 26.96 6.58 16.35
C SER A 91 25.54 6.77 15.83
N LEU A 92 24.88 7.90 16.13
CA LEU A 92 23.56 8.21 15.55
C LEU A 92 23.65 8.57 14.07
N LEU A 93 24.80 9.03 13.58
CA LEU A 93 24.93 9.45 12.17
C LEU A 93 24.65 8.32 11.19
N SER A 94 25.03 7.08 11.50
CA SER A 94 24.70 5.93 10.65
C SER A 94 23.22 5.61 10.61
N THR A 95 22.46 6.00 11.64
CA THR A 95 20.99 5.84 11.68
C THR A 95 20.26 6.97 10.96
N MET A 96 20.95 8.05 10.60
CA MET A 96 20.40 9.23 9.91
C MET A 96 20.55 9.17 8.39
N GLU A 97 21.17 8.11 7.85
CA GLU A 97 21.33 7.92 6.41
C GLU A 97 19.98 7.67 5.72
N SER A 98 19.07 6.94 6.37
CA SER A 98 17.71 6.69 5.90
C SER A 98 16.71 7.33 6.85
N ASN A 99 15.74 8.04 6.30
CA ASN A 99 14.59 8.53 7.04
C ASN A 99 13.48 7.47 7.20
N ILE A 100 13.57 6.34 6.49
CA ILE A 100 12.63 5.22 6.54
C ILE A 100 13.21 4.09 7.40
N LYS A 101 12.37 3.49 8.24
CA LYS A 101 12.74 2.33 9.05
C LYS A 101 13.09 1.12 8.17
N SER A 102 14.12 0.38 8.55
CA SER A 102 14.66 -0.73 7.75
C SER A 102 13.77 -1.97 7.68
N ASP A 103 12.79 -2.09 8.57
CA ASP A 103 11.83 -3.19 8.63
C ASP A 103 10.60 -2.96 7.73
N ARG A 104 10.53 -1.82 7.03
CA ARG A 104 9.39 -1.45 6.17
C ARG A 104 9.58 -1.94 4.75
N ASN A 105 8.48 -2.37 4.16
CA ASN A 105 8.43 -2.73 2.75
C ASN A 105 7.82 -1.61 1.91
N ASP A 106 7.94 -1.73 0.59
CA ASP A 106 7.46 -0.75 -0.38
C ASP A 106 5.93 -0.54 -0.34
N LEU A 107 5.16 -1.60 -0.02
CA LEU A 107 3.71 -1.49 0.12
C LEU A 107 3.33 -0.70 1.38
N ASP A 108 4.07 -0.84 2.48
CA ASP A 108 3.83 -0.05 3.70
C ASP A 108 3.95 1.44 3.39
N LEU A 109 4.95 1.81 2.58
CA LEU A 109 5.14 3.19 2.13
C LEU A 109 4.05 3.66 1.18
N LEU A 110 3.69 2.82 0.20
CA LEU A 110 2.62 3.12 -0.73
C LEU A 110 1.32 3.41 0.03
N PHE A 111 0.90 2.51 0.90
CA PHE A 111 -0.37 2.64 1.62
C PHE A 111 -0.37 3.80 2.61
N ALA A 112 0.75 4.11 3.25
CA ALA A 112 0.87 5.35 4.04
C ALA A 112 0.67 6.60 3.16
N CYS A 113 1.33 6.64 1.99
CA CYS A 113 1.16 7.73 1.02
C CYS A 113 -0.29 7.86 0.57
N LEU A 114 -0.98 6.75 0.27
CA LEU A 114 -2.39 6.75 -0.12
C LEU A 114 -3.28 7.40 0.95
N ILE A 115 -3.05 7.06 2.23
CA ILE A 115 -3.82 7.59 3.35
C ILE A 115 -3.55 9.09 3.53
N GLU A 116 -2.29 9.51 3.52
CA GLU A 116 -1.91 10.93 3.63
C GLU A 116 -2.52 11.79 2.53
N MET A 117 -2.65 11.24 1.31
CA MET A 117 -3.23 11.93 0.17
C MET A 117 -4.75 11.78 0.07
N GLY A 118 -5.39 11.06 1.00
CA GLY A 118 -6.85 10.88 1.04
C GLY A 118 -7.42 9.97 -0.05
N TYR A 119 -6.61 9.06 -0.61
CA TYR A 119 -7.07 8.12 -1.65
C TYR A 119 -7.86 6.95 -1.04
N SER A 120 -8.90 6.50 -1.75
CA SER A 120 -9.68 5.34 -1.35
C SER A 120 -8.86 4.05 -1.46
N LEU A 121 -8.79 3.30 -0.36
CA LEU A 121 -8.08 2.02 -0.28
C LEU A 121 -8.76 0.86 -1.03
N SER A 122 -9.90 1.13 -1.68
CA SER A 122 -10.64 0.14 -2.48
C SER A 122 -10.28 0.16 -3.97
N LEU A 123 -9.41 1.09 -4.39
CA LEU A 123 -9.01 1.22 -5.79
C LEU A 123 -8.02 0.09 -6.19
N PRO A 124 -7.98 -0.26 -7.49
CA PRO A 124 -7.12 -1.31 -7.99
C PRO A 124 -5.65 -0.96 -7.80
N TYR A 125 -4.87 -2.01 -7.58
CA TYR A 125 -3.43 -1.96 -7.39
C TYR A 125 -2.80 -2.96 -8.36
N SER A 126 -1.71 -2.57 -9.00
CA SER A 126 -0.84 -3.46 -9.77
C SER A 126 0.62 -3.03 -9.62
N SER A 127 1.54 -3.91 -10.00
CA SER A 127 2.97 -3.62 -10.01
C SER A 127 3.61 -4.26 -11.23
N GLU A 128 4.62 -3.59 -11.78
CA GLU A 128 5.43 -4.12 -12.88
C GLU A 128 6.91 -3.91 -12.59
N GLN A 129 7.77 -4.78 -13.14
CA GLN A 129 9.21 -4.52 -13.15
C GLN A 129 9.59 -3.77 -14.41
N ILE A 130 10.29 -2.65 -14.23
CA ILE A 130 10.90 -1.87 -15.30
C ILE A 130 12.40 -1.87 -15.02
N GLU A 131 13.17 -2.57 -15.87
CA GLU A 131 14.58 -2.83 -15.64
C GLU A 131 14.82 -3.54 -14.29
N THR A 132 15.54 -2.91 -13.37
CA THR A 132 15.82 -3.41 -12.01
C THR A 132 14.84 -2.88 -10.97
N CYS A 133 13.90 -2.02 -11.36
CA CYS A 133 13.02 -1.31 -10.44
C CYS A 133 11.60 -1.88 -10.46
N THR A 134 10.97 -1.93 -9.29
CA THR A 134 9.55 -2.24 -9.12
C THR A 134 8.75 -0.95 -9.12
N VAL A 135 7.83 -0.85 -10.06
CA VAL A 135 6.94 0.30 -10.22
C VAL A 135 5.53 -0.11 -9.82
N TYR A 136 4.96 0.63 -8.88
CA TYR A 136 3.65 0.40 -8.29
C TYR A 136 2.63 1.35 -8.91
N TYR A 137 1.48 0.81 -9.29
CA TYR A 137 0.36 1.52 -9.88
C TYR A 137 -0.83 1.44 -8.93
N TYR A 138 -1.38 2.60 -8.61
CA TYR A 138 -2.62 2.69 -7.83
C TYR A 138 -3.64 3.52 -8.59
N ASN A 139 -4.83 2.94 -8.80
CA ASN A 139 -5.86 3.53 -9.65
C ASN A 139 -5.37 3.82 -11.08
N ASP A 140 -4.70 2.82 -11.68
CA ASP A 140 -4.04 2.85 -13.00
C ASP A 140 -3.01 3.97 -13.14
N ARG A 141 -3.44 5.20 -13.47
CA ARG A 141 -2.58 6.38 -13.61
C ARG A 141 -2.80 7.42 -12.50
N GLY A 142 -3.56 7.08 -11.46
CA GLY A 142 -3.75 7.97 -10.32
C GLY A 142 -2.43 8.25 -9.62
N ILE A 143 -1.83 7.20 -9.06
CA ILE A 143 -0.55 7.28 -8.37
C ILE A 143 0.39 6.24 -8.96
N ILE A 144 1.59 6.67 -9.33
CA ILE A 144 2.69 5.78 -9.69
C ILE A 144 3.81 5.98 -8.66
N ALA A 145 4.26 4.91 -8.04
CA ALA A 145 5.34 4.98 -7.05
C ALA A 145 6.48 4.05 -7.44
N CYS A 146 7.71 4.47 -7.18
CA CYS A 146 8.87 3.60 -7.25
C CYS A 146 9.77 3.92 -6.06
N PHE A 147 10.05 2.89 -5.26
CA PHE A 147 10.73 3.05 -3.98
C PHE A 147 12.14 2.42 -3.97
N ASP A 148 12.60 1.89 -5.11
CA ASP A 148 13.95 1.40 -5.24
C ASP A 148 14.98 2.51 -5.08
N LYS A 149 16.22 2.11 -4.74
CA LYS A 149 17.37 3.00 -4.65
C LYS A 149 17.98 3.21 -6.03
N ASP A 150 18.62 4.36 -6.24
CA ASP A 150 19.37 4.67 -7.46
C ASP A 150 18.58 4.41 -8.76
N ILE A 151 17.35 4.92 -8.82
CA ILE A 151 16.44 4.70 -9.94
C ILE A 151 17.03 5.29 -11.23
N PRO A 152 17.18 4.50 -12.31
CA PRO A 152 17.67 5.01 -13.58
C PRO A 152 16.74 6.06 -14.21
N ASP A 153 17.34 7.04 -14.89
CA ASP A 153 16.64 8.05 -15.69
C ASP A 153 15.65 7.46 -16.71
N THR A 154 15.94 6.26 -17.22
CA THR A 154 15.07 5.51 -18.15
C THR A 154 13.76 5.12 -17.50
N VAL A 155 13.80 4.65 -16.25
CA VAL A 155 12.61 4.31 -15.45
C VAL A 155 11.83 5.58 -15.13
N ILE A 156 12.49 6.65 -14.68
CA ILE A 156 11.86 7.95 -14.41
C ILE A 156 11.13 8.49 -15.64
N LYS A 157 11.78 8.46 -16.82
CA LYS A 157 11.17 8.87 -18.09
C LYS A 157 9.97 7.98 -18.45
N THR A 158 10.04 6.69 -18.16
CA THR A 158 8.95 5.75 -18.41
C THR A 158 7.74 6.05 -17.54
N ILE A 159 7.96 6.34 -16.25
CA ILE A 159 6.91 6.77 -15.33
C ILE A 159 6.31 8.11 -15.81
N ALA A 160 7.16 9.09 -16.14
CA ALA A 160 6.71 10.41 -16.59
C ALA A 160 5.84 10.34 -17.86
N LYS A 161 6.20 9.50 -18.84
CA LYS A 161 5.39 9.26 -20.06
C LYS A 161 4.01 8.65 -19.80
N LYS A 162 3.80 8.01 -18.65
CA LYS A 162 2.47 7.50 -18.27
C LYS A 162 1.56 8.59 -17.73
N GLU A 163 2.08 9.79 -17.49
CA GLU A 163 1.37 10.97 -17.02
C GLU A 163 0.54 10.71 -15.75
N PRO A 164 1.16 10.26 -14.65
CA PRO A 164 0.43 10.05 -13.41
C PRO A 164 -0.10 11.36 -12.83
N ALA A 165 -1.19 11.33 -12.06
CA ALA A 165 -1.56 12.51 -11.29
C ALA A 165 -0.50 12.81 -10.20
N ILE A 166 0.02 11.76 -9.57
CA ILE A 166 1.07 11.85 -8.56
C ILE A 166 2.14 10.79 -8.79
N ALA A 167 3.40 11.21 -8.83
CA ALA A 167 4.56 10.33 -8.82
C ALA A 167 5.23 10.34 -7.43
N VAL A 168 5.46 9.18 -6.84
CA VAL A 168 6.04 9.05 -5.48
C VAL A 168 7.39 8.33 -5.53
N PHE A 169 8.41 8.90 -4.89
CA PHE A 169 9.76 8.34 -4.76
C PHE A 169 10.28 8.46 -3.33
N ARG A 170 11.26 7.64 -2.93
CA ARG A 170 12.03 7.87 -1.68
C ARG A 170 13.09 8.94 -1.92
N ASP A 171 13.56 9.62 -0.88
CA ASP A 171 14.72 10.49 -1.00
C ASP A 171 15.96 9.70 -1.48
N SER A 172 16.16 8.50 -0.93
CA SER A 172 17.23 7.57 -1.34
C SER A 172 17.01 6.91 -2.70
N SER A 173 15.94 7.24 -3.42
CA SER A 173 15.73 6.77 -4.79
C SER A 173 16.64 7.47 -5.80
N PHE A 174 17.26 8.58 -5.41
CA PHE A 174 18.15 9.36 -6.25
C PHE A 174 19.59 9.21 -5.76
N ALA A 175 20.52 8.99 -6.70
CA ALA A 175 21.94 8.84 -6.38
C ALA A 175 22.55 10.12 -5.77
N ASP A 176 22.07 11.29 -6.18
CA ASP A 176 22.55 12.59 -5.72
C ASP A 176 21.51 13.71 -5.92
N SER A 177 21.82 14.91 -5.39
CA SER A 177 20.95 16.09 -5.55
C SER A 177 20.73 16.51 -7.01
N PRO A 178 21.74 16.50 -7.91
CA PRO A 178 21.53 16.74 -9.34
C PRO A 178 20.51 15.79 -9.97
N SER A 179 20.58 14.49 -9.67
CA SER A 179 19.65 13.47 -10.17
C SER A 179 18.22 13.73 -9.69
N LYS A 180 18.05 14.12 -8.42
CA LYS A 180 16.75 14.54 -7.87
C LYS A 180 16.18 15.77 -8.58
N ILE A 181 17.00 16.77 -8.88
CA ILE A 181 16.58 17.97 -9.63
C ILE A 181 16.21 17.59 -11.07
N ASN A 182 16.99 16.72 -11.71
CA ASN A 182 16.77 16.25 -13.07
C ASN A 182 15.40 15.56 -13.22
N VAL A 183 14.95 14.81 -12.21
CA VAL A 183 13.59 14.22 -12.17
C VAL A 183 12.52 15.29 -12.35
N GLY A 184 12.64 16.41 -11.61
CA GLY A 184 11.73 17.54 -11.74
C GLY A 184 11.68 18.10 -13.17
N GLU A 185 12.83 18.24 -13.82
CA GLU A 185 12.90 18.71 -15.21
C GLU A 185 12.33 17.70 -16.21
N ILE A 186 12.57 16.40 -16.01
CA ILE A 186 11.99 15.32 -16.84
C ILE A 186 10.46 15.38 -16.78
N PHE A 187 9.87 15.48 -15.58
CA PHE A 187 8.43 15.57 -15.43
C PHE A 187 7.88 16.89 -15.99
N LYS A 188 8.55 18.04 -15.81
CA LYS A 188 8.13 19.30 -16.47
C LYS A 188 8.04 19.17 -17.99
N LEU A 189 8.97 18.44 -18.60
CA LEU A 189 9.01 18.24 -20.05
C LEU A 189 7.95 17.24 -20.54
N LEU A 190 7.78 16.12 -19.83
CA LEU A 190 6.99 14.97 -20.30
C LEU A 190 5.59 14.89 -19.71
N SER A 191 5.39 15.39 -18.49
CA SER A 191 4.10 15.41 -17.80
C SER A 191 4.01 16.60 -16.83
N PRO A 192 3.80 17.82 -17.36
CA PRO A 192 3.89 19.06 -16.58
C PRO A 192 2.83 19.18 -15.47
N TYR A 193 1.77 18.37 -15.53
CA TYR A 193 0.69 18.35 -14.54
C TYR A 193 0.86 17.26 -13.47
N THR A 194 1.89 16.40 -13.58
CA THR A 194 2.19 15.43 -12.53
C THR A 194 2.69 16.15 -11.28
N THR A 195 2.13 15.81 -10.12
CA THR A 195 2.72 16.22 -8.83
C THR A 195 3.77 15.20 -8.40
N ILE A 196 5.00 15.65 -8.13
CA ILE A 196 6.07 14.78 -7.62
C ILE A 196 6.09 14.88 -6.09
N LYS A 197 6.03 13.73 -5.42
CA LYS A 197 6.20 13.61 -3.96
C LYS A 197 7.44 12.78 -3.67
N VAL A 198 8.34 13.32 -2.84
CA VAL A 198 9.50 12.60 -2.34
C VAL A 198 9.30 12.41 -0.85
N ILE A 199 9.39 11.16 -0.41
CA ILE A 199 9.21 10.76 0.99
C ILE A 199 10.52 10.37 1.65
#